data_AF-A0A5Y3MQX6-F1
#
_entry.id   AF-A0A5Y3MQX6-F1
#
_cell.length_a   1.000
_cell.length_b   1.000
_cell.length_c   1.000
_cell.angle_alpha   90.00
_cell.angle_beta   90.00
_cell.angle_gamma   90.00
#
_symmetry.space_group_name_H-M   'P 1'
#
loop_
_entity.id
_entity.type
_entity.pdbx_description
1 polymer ?
#
loop_
_entity_poly.entity_id
_entity_poly.type
_entity_poly.pdbx_seq_one_letter_code
_entity_poly.pdbx_strand_id
1 'polypeptide(L)'
;MATTLTQTHPLLTVPFNAATDFTVLASHCENFAETLIESKDIALKMALCGRLNTALTLLQPTLLDPVPPHLVESLTVDALPASSPRFDPECTELCRYCLALTQTLAGQGFSSETEKLLSWLLYDLVSYFAAEMKAPRWLRTAEGVKFIDGVAA
;
A
#
# COMPACT_ATOMS: atom_id res chain seq x y z
N MET A 1 4.60 13.22 43.61
CA MET A 1 5.49 12.81 42.51
C MET A 1 4.59 12.60 41.30
N ALA A 2 4.57 13.53 40.35
CA ALA A 2 3.71 13.48 39.17
C ALA A 2 4.55 13.08 37.95
N THR A 3 4.39 11.85 37.47
CA THR A 3 4.93 11.40 36.19
C THR A 3 3.81 11.47 35.15
N THR A 4 3.59 12.65 34.59
CA THR A 4 2.79 12.82 33.37
C THR A 4 3.73 13.18 32.23
N LEU A 5 4.07 12.19 31.42
CA LEU A 5 4.43 12.36 30.01
C LEU A 5 3.86 11.17 29.25
N THR A 6 2.55 11.20 28.98
CA THR A 6 1.97 10.43 27.88
C THR A 6 2.58 11.03 26.62
N GLN A 7 3.73 10.53 26.17
CA GLN A 7 4.27 10.91 24.87
C GLN A 7 3.34 10.37 23.80
N THR A 8 2.32 11.15 23.49
CA THR A 8 1.41 10.88 22.39
C THR A 8 2.21 11.13 21.13
N HIS A 9 2.48 10.06 20.37
CA HIS A 9 3.22 10.15 19.13
C HIS A 9 2.61 11.25 18.24
N PRO A 10 3.39 12.14 17.59
CA PRO A 10 2.85 13.29 16.86
C PRO A 10 1.81 12.93 15.81
N LEU A 11 1.97 11.77 15.17
CA LEU A 11 1.00 11.25 14.20
C LEU A 11 -0.38 10.96 14.79
N LEU A 12 -0.49 10.74 16.10
CA LEU A 12 -1.77 10.50 16.78
C LEU A 12 -2.57 11.78 17.02
N THR A 13 -1.96 12.96 16.90
CA THR A 13 -2.62 14.25 17.14
C THR A 13 -2.95 15.01 15.86
N VAL A 14 -2.48 14.56 14.69
CA VAL A 14 -2.76 15.20 13.40
C VAL A 14 -4.28 15.22 13.17
N PRO A 15 -4.92 16.38 12.97
CA PRO A 15 -6.36 16.44 12.70
C PRO A 15 -6.64 16.17 11.21
N PHE A 16 -7.67 15.38 10.93
CA PHE A 16 -8.25 15.24 9.60
C PHE A 16 -9.75 14.91 9.72
N ASN A 17 -10.52 15.21 8.69
CA ASN A 17 -11.97 14.99 8.64
C ASN A 17 -12.45 14.86 7.18
N ALA A 18 -13.77 14.78 6.97
CA ALA A 18 -14.38 14.63 5.65
C ALA A 18 -14.12 15.80 4.67
N ALA A 19 -13.67 16.96 5.16
CA ALA A 19 -13.29 18.11 4.33
C ALA A 19 -11.78 18.15 4.04
N THR A 20 -11.01 17.17 4.51
CA THR A 20 -9.57 17.08 4.23
C THR A 20 -9.36 16.55 2.81
N ASP A 21 -8.50 17.22 2.05
CA ASP A 21 -8.19 16.84 0.67
C ASP A 21 -7.68 15.39 0.58
N PHE A 22 -8.10 14.68 -0.47
CA PHE A 22 -7.78 13.26 -0.66
C PHE A 22 -6.26 13.01 -0.76
N THR A 23 -5.50 13.95 -1.31
CA THR A 23 -4.03 13.90 -1.39
C THR A 23 -3.40 13.95 0.00
N VAL A 24 -3.92 14.81 0.89
CA VAL A 24 -3.45 14.92 2.27
C VAL A 24 -3.83 13.68 3.08
N LEU A 25 -5.04 13.15 2.90
CA LEU A 25 -5.46 11.88 3.50
C LEU A 25 -4.57 10.73 3.04
N ALA A 26 -4.22 10.66 1.75
CA ALA A 26 -3.32 9.65 1.21
C ALA A 26 -1.92 9.74 1.83
N SER A 27 -1.35 10.94 1.94
CA SER A 27 -0.07 11.15 2.63
C SER A 27 -0.14 10.77 4.12
N HIS A 28 -1.27 11.01 4.79
CA HIS A 28 -1.44 10.54 6.17
C HIS A 28 -1.47 9.01 6.25
N CYS A 29 -2.16 8.32 5.34
CA CYS A 29 -2.16 6.86 5.27
C CYS A 29 -0.75 6.30 5.11
N GLU A 30 0.05 6.88 4.22
CA GLU A 30 1.46 6.51 4.01
C GLU A 30 2.29 6.65 5.30
N ASN A 31 2.25 7.83 5.93
CA ASN A 31 2.98 8.08 7.18
C ASN A 31 2.57 7.14 8.33
N PHE A 32 1.27 6.82 8.44
CA PHE A 32 0.79 5.87 9.45
C PHE A 32 1.29 4.45 9.16
N ALA A 33 1.27 4.01 7.90
CA ALA A 33 1.74 2.69 7.49
C ALA A 33 3.25 2.54 7.70
N GLU A 34 4.05 3.55 7.35
CA GLU A 34 5.50 3.58 7.57
C GLU A 34 5.83 3.43 9.07
N THR A 35 5.22 4.27 9.92
CA THR A 35 5.45 4.22 11.38
C THR A 35 4.96 2.90 11.98
N LEU A 36 3.89 2.31 11.44
CA LEU A 36 3.37 1.02 11.89
C LEU A 36 4.38 -0.12 11.71
N ILE A 37 5.12 -0.10 10.59
CA ILE A 37 6.15 -1.10 10.27
C ILE A 37 7.32 -1.00 11.26
N GLU A 38 7.77 0.22 11.56
CA GLU A 38 8.93 0.45 12.43
C GLU A 38 8.64 0.28 13.92
N SER A 39 7.39 0.52 14.33
CA SER A 39 7.01 0.49 15.74
C SER A 39 7.12 -0.92 16.35
N LYS A 40 7.51 -0.98 17.63
CA LYS A 40 7.46 -2.19 18.48
C LYS A 40 6.40 -2.10 19.58
N ASP A 41 5.82 -0.92 19.78
CA ASP A 41 4.81 -0.68 20.82
C ASP A 41 3.42 -1.11 20.31
N ILE A 42 2.83 -2.11 20.97
CA ILE A 42 1.52 -2.67 20.64
C ILE A 42 0.41 -1.60 20.74
N ALA A 43 0.48 -0.72 21.75
CA ALA A 43 -0.53 0.32 21.94
C ALA A 43 -0.46 1.35 20.79
N LEU A 44 0.75 1.75 20.42
CA LEU A 44 0.97 2.63 19.27
C LEU A 44 0.51 1.97 17.96
N LYS A 45 0.80 0.69 17.74
CA LYS A 45 0.31 -0.04 16.56
C LYS A 45 -1.20 -0.04 16.46
N MET A 46 -1.90 -0.36 17.54
CA MET A 46 -3.37 -0.33 17.56
C MET A 46 -3.93 1.07 17.26
N ALA A 47 -3.33 2.11 17.86
CA ALA A 47 -3.74 3.49 17.63
C ALA A 47 -3.52 3.92 16.16
N LEU A 48 -2.38 3.55 15.57
CA LEU A 48 -2.07 3.82 14.16
C LEU A 48 -3.01 3.06 13.22
N CYS A 49 -3.31 1.79 13.49
CA CYS A 49 -4.29 1.03 12.72
C CYS A 49 -5.69 1.69 12.76
N GLY A 50 -6.12 2.17 13.93
CA GLY A 50 -7.39 2.89 14.06
C GLY A 50 -7.41 4.20 13.24
N ARG A 51 -6.30 4.95 13.27
CA ARG A 51 -6.16 6.17 12.47
C ARG A 51 -6.11 5.90 10.97
N LEU A 52 -5.37 4.89 10.54
CA LEU A 52 -5.30 4.46 9.15
C LEU A 52 -6.69 4.03 8.66
N ASN A 53 -7.41 3.22 9.44
CA ASN A 53 -8.77 2.80 9.10
C ASN A 53 -9.72 4.00 8.95
N THR A 54 -9.63 5.00 9.84
CA THR A 54 -10.44 6.22 9.76
C THR A 54 -10.11 7.02 8.51
N ALA A 55 -8.82 7.22 8.19
CA ALA A 55 -8.39 7.93 6.99
C ALA A 55 -8.85 7.22 5.70
N LEU A 56 -8.69 5.89 5.64
CA LEU A 56 -9.16 5.07 4.51
C LEU A 56 -10.69 5.10 4.35
N THR A 57 -11.44 5.10 5.45
CA THR A 57 -12.92 5.20 5.44
C THR A 57 -13.38 6.55 4.89
N LEU A 58 -12.67 7.63 5.20
CA LEU A 58 -12.96 8.97 4.63
C LEU A 58 -12.53 9.07 3.17
N LEU A 59 -11.45 8.39 2.78
CA LEU A 59 -10.93 8.40 1.42
C LEU A 59 -11.78 7.56 0.46
N GLN A 60 -12.28 6.40 0.90
CA GLN A 60 -13.01 5.45 0.08
C GLN A 60 -14.13 6.07 -0.78
N PRO A 61 -15.05 6.93 -0.25
CA PRO A 61 -16.11 7.52 -1.06
C PRO A 61 -15.61 8.55 -2.07
N THR A 62 -14.47 9.21 -1.82
CA THR A 62 -13.96 10.29 -2.68
C THR A 62 -13.11 9.79 -3.85
N LEU A 63 -12.77 8.49 -3.88
CA LEU A 63 -11.93 7.89 -4.93
C LEU A 63 -12.55 7.96 -6.33
N LEU A 64 -13.87 8.07 -6.44
CA LEU A 64 -14.59 8.17 -7.71
C LEU A 64 -15.06 9.60 -8.03
N ASP A 65 -14.86 10.54 -7.10
CA ASP A 65 -15.24 11.93 -7.28
C ASP A 65 -14.29 12.62 -8.26
N PRO A 66 -14.76 13.63 -9.01
CA PRO A 66 -13.88 14.45 -9.82
C PRO A 66 -12.83 15.15 -8.95
N VAL A 67 -11.63 15.30 -9.50
CA VAL A 67 -10.54 16.03 -8.82
C VAL A 67 -11.00 17.46 -8.50
N PRO A 68 -10.92 17.90 -7.23
CA PRO A 68 -11.25 19.26 -6.85
C PRO A 68 -10.45 20.30 -7.65
N PRO A 69 -11.07 21.39 -8.14
CA PRO A 69 -10.40 22.37 -9.00
C PRO A 69 -9.12 22.97 -8.40
N HIS A 70 -9.08 23.14 -7.07
CA HIS A 70 -7.91 23.68 -6.37
C HIS A 70 -6.72 22.73 -6.34
N LEU A 71 -6.92 21.42 -6.57
CA LEU A 71 -5.85 20.42 -6.63
C LEU A 71 -5.32 20.19 -8.04
N VAL A 72 -6.05 20.61 -9.08
CA VAL A 72 -5.67 20.36 -10.48
C VAL A 72 -4.27 20.87 -10.78
N GLU A 73 -3.96 22.11 -10.37
CA GLU A 73 -2.62 22.70 -10.57
C GLU A 73 -1.54 21.89 -9.85
N SER A 74 -1.78 21.48 -8.60
CA SER A 74 -0.83 20.67 -7.82
C SER A 74 -0.57 19.27 -8.38
N LEU A 75 -1.51 18.75 -9.18
CA LEU A 75 -1.44 17.43 -9.83
C LEU A 75 -1.06 17.54 -11.31
N THR A 76 -0.81 18.75 -11.81
CA THR A 76 -0.38 18.99 -13.18
C THR A 76 1.13 19.09 -13.23
N VAL A 77 1.74 18.39 -14.18
CA VAL A 77 3.18 18.43 -14.44
C VAL A 77 3.42 18.89 -15.88
N ASP A 78 4.47 19.69 -16.09
CA ASP A 78 4.79 20.28 -17.41
C ASP A 78 5.36 19.27 -18.42
N ALA A 79 5.86 18.14 -17.92
CA ALA A 79 6.41 17.06 -18.73
C ALA A 79 5.94 15.71 -18.20
N LEU A 80 5.80 14.74 -19.10
CA LEU A 80 5.42 13.38 -18.72
C LEU A 80 6.48 12.79 -17.77
N PRO A 81 6.09 12.29 -16.58
CA PRO A 81 7.04 11.67 -15.66
C PRO A 81 7.72 10.47 -16.31
N ALA A 82 9.03 10.33 -16.09
CA ALA A 82 9.79 9.18 -16.57
C ALA A 82 9.31 7.84 -15.96
N SER A 83 8.68 7.92 -14.78
CA SER A 83 8.06 6.78 -14.10
C SER A 83 6.75 7.20 -13.46
N SER A 84 5.79 6.29 -13.45
CA SER A 84 4.57 6.39 -12.65
C SER A 84 4.74 5.53 -11.39
N PRO A 85 4.04 5.87 -10.28
CA PRO A 85 3.97 5.00 -9.11
C PRO A 85 3.52 3.60 -9.54
N ARG A 86 4.29 2.57 -9.17
CA ARG A 86 3.99 1.17 -9.48
C ARG A 86 4.24 0.30 -8.25
N PHE A 87 3.42 -0.73 -8.09
CA PHE A 87 3.68 -1.80 -7.15
C PHE A 87 4.69 -2.75 -7.77
N ASP A 88 5.93 -2.74 -7.28
CA ASP A 88 7.05 -3.49 -7.85
C ASP A 88 7.95 -4.07 -6.74
N PRO A 89 7.42 -4.98 -5.90
CA PRO A 89 8.22 -5.66 -4.89
C PRO A 89 9.19 -6.65 -5.53
N GLU A 90 10.31 -6.93 -4.86
CA GLU A 90 11.17 -8.02 -5.30
C GLU A 90 10.41 -9.36 -5.28
N CYS A 91 10.77 -10.30 -6.17
CA CYS A 91 10.14 -11.63 -6.24
C CYS A 91 10.16 -12.36 -4.88
N THR A 92 11.21 -12.13 -4.07
CA THR A 92 11.33 -12.75 -2.75
C THR A 92 10.36 -12.14 -1.74
N GLU A 93 10.14 -10.82 -1.80
CA GLU A 93 9.20 -10.10 -0.95
C GLU A 93 7.76 -10.46 -1.30
N LEU A 94 7.44 -10.49 -2.60
CA LEU A 94 6.11 -10.86 -3.07
C LEU A 94 5.72 -12.28 -2.64
N CYS A 95 6.66 -13.23 -2.70
CA CYS A 95 6.47 -14.58 -2.18
C CYS A 95 6.19 -14.57 -0.67
N ARG A 96 6.93 -13.78 0.11
CA ARG A 96 6.71 -13.62 1.56
C ARG A 96 5.33 -13.04 1.87
N TYR A 97 4.85 -12.06 1.10
CA TYR A 97 3.50 -11.51 1.27
C TYR A 97 2.42 -12.57 1.01
N CYS A 98 2.55 -13.34 -0.07
CA CYS A 98 1.63 -14.44 -0.37
C CYS A 98 1.60 -15.49 0.74
N LEU A 99 2.78 -15.88 1.26
CA LEU A 99 2.90 -16.83 2.36
C LEU A 99 2.24 -16.32 3.64
N ALA A 100 2.55 -15.08 4.03
CA ALA A 100 1.99 -14.46 5.23
C ALA A 100 0.45 -14.41 5.14
N LEU A 101 -0.09 -13.95 4.01
CA LEU A 101 -1.53 -13.84 3.81
C LEU A 101 -2.23 -15.21 3.79
N THR A 102 -1.59 -16.22 3.18
CA THR A 102 -2.09 -17.61 3.20
C THR A 102 -2.15 -18.17 4.62
N GLN A 103 -1.09 -17.95 5.42
CA GLN A 103 -1.05 -18.38 6.81
C GLN A 103 -2.08 -17.65 7.67
N THR A 104 -2.27 -16.35 7.44
CA THR A 104 -3.30 -15.55 8.11
C THR A 104 -4.70 -16.09 7.83
N LEU A 105 -5.05 -16.36 6.56
CA LEU A 105 -6.34 -16.96 6.18
C LEU A 105 -6.54 -18.35 6.79
N ALA A 106 -5.50 -19.17 6.85
CA ALA A 106 -5.55 -20.50 7.47
C ALA A 106 -5.80 -20.45 8.99
N GLY A 107 -5.43 -19.35 9.66
CA GLY A 107 -5.58 -19.17 11.11
C GLY A 107 -7.04 -19.08 11.62
N GLN A 108 -8.02 -18.90 10.71
CA GLN A 108 -9.44 -18.67 11.01
C GLN A 108 -9.70 -17.45 11.94
N GLY A 109 -10.97 -17.03 12.07
CA GLY A 109 -11.36 -15.94 12.98
C GLY A 109 -11.73 -14.60 12.32
N PHE A 110 -11.80 -14.55 10.99
CA PHE A 110 -12.32 -13.39 10.26
C PHE A 110 -13.84 -13.45 10.10
N SER A 111 -14.45 -12.30 9.84
CA SER A 111 -15.82 -12.27 9.31
C SER A 111 -15.83 -12.83 7.88
N SER A 112 -16.98 -13.33 7.42
CA SER A 112 -17.13 -13.85 6.05
C SER A 112 -16.77 -12.82 4.98
N GLU A 113 -17.04 -11.54 5.24
CA GLU A 113 -16.69 -10.45 4.32
C GLU A 113 -15.18 -10.18 4.28
N THR A 114 -14.54 -10.09 5.46
CA THR A 114 -13.09 -9.86 5.54
C THR A 114 -12.32 -11.03 4.94
N GLU A 115 -12.72 -12.27 5.22
CA GLU A 115 -12.10 -13.46 4.64
C GLU A 115 -12.17 -13.45 3.11
N LYS A 116 -13.31 -13.05 2.55
CA LYS A 116 -13.51 -12.94 1.11
C LYS A 116 -12.59 -11.87 0.48
N LEU A 117 -12.49 -10.69 1.09
CA LEU A 117 -11.62 -9.61 0.62
C LEU A 117 -10.14 -10.02 0.67
N LEU A 118 -9.70 -10.64 1.76
CA LEU A 118 -8.32 -11.14 1.90
C LEU A 118 -8.02 -12.28 0.92
N SER A 119 -9.00 -13.14 0.63
CA SER A 119 -8.86 -14.19 -0.38
C SER A 119 -8.70 -13.65 -1.79
N TRP A 120 -9.43 -12.58 -2.14
CA TRP A 120 -9.26 -11.88 -3.41
C TRP A 120 -7.90 -11.20 -3.51
N LEU A 121 -7.45 -10.52 -2.45
CA LEU A 121 -6.10 -9.96 -2.41
C LEU A 121 -5.03 -11.03 -2.61
N LEU A 122 -5.17 -12.20 -1.97
CA LEU A 122 -4.23 -13.31 -2.15
C LEU A 122 -4.24 -13.80 -3.61
N TYR A 123 -5.42 -13.92 -4.22
CA TYR A 123 -5.54 -14.31 -5.62
C TYR A 123 -4.82 -13.33 -6.56
N ASP A 124 -5.01 -12.03 -6.36
CA ASP A 124 -4.38 -11.00 -7.19
C ASP A 124 -2.86 -11.02 -7.04
N LEU A 125 -2.35 -11.10 -5.81
CA LEU A 125 -0.91 -11.17 -5.53
C LEU A 125 -0.25 -12.44 -6.10
N VAL A 126 -0.90 -13.60 -5.96
CA VAL A 126 -0.38 -14.86 -6.51
C VAL A 126 -0.44 -14.85 -8.03
N SER A 127 -1.46 -14.23 -8.62
CA SER A 127 -1.57 -14.07 -10.08
C SER A 127 -0.48 -13.16 -10.63
N TYR A 128 -0.22 -12.03 -9.95
CA TYR A 128 0.89 -11.14 -10.25
C TYR A 128 2.24 -11.86 -10.15
N PHE A 129 2.49 -12.56 -9.03
CA PHE A 129 3.69 -13.37 -8.84
C PHE A 129 3.87 -14.43 -9.93
N ALA A 130 2.79 -15.14 -10.29
CA ALA A 130 2.83 -16.15 -11.32
C ALA A 130 3.15 -15.55 -12.71
N ALA A 131 2.69 -14.33 -12.99
CA ALA A 131 3.01 -13.61 -14.21
C ALA A 131 4.50 -13.24 -14.26
N GLU A 132 5.04 -12.66 -13.18
CA GLU A 132 6.47 -12.33 -13.03
C GLU A 132 7.37 -13.56 -13.21
N MET A 133 7.00 -14.67 -12.58
CA MET A 133 7.77 -15.91 -12.70
C MET A 133 7.77 -16.47 -14.12
N LYS A 134 6.67 -16.28 -14.86
CA LYS A 134 6.50 -16.76 -16.25
C LYS A 134 6.91 -15.72 -17.30
N ALA A 135 7.36 -14.53 -16.89
CA ALA A 135 7.78 -13.49 -17.81
C ALA A 135 8.88 -14.00 -18.75
N PRO A 136 8.78 -13.76 -20.07
CA PRO A 136 9.82 -14.12 -21.01
C PRO A 136 11.13 -13.40 -20.67
N ARG A 137 12.21 -14.16 -20.46
CA ARG A 137 13.56 -13.62 -20.20
C ARG A 137 14.49 -13.76 -21.39
N TRP A 138 14.02 -14.46 -22.42
CA TRP A 138 14.80 -14.76 -23.61
C TRP A 138 13.98 -14.48 -24.87
N LEU A 139 14.62 -13.83 -25.84
CA LEU A 139 14.08 -13.55 -27.16
C LEU A 139 14.83 -14.39 -28.20
N ARG A 140 14.09 -15.06 -29.08
CA ARG A 140 14.69 -15.77 -30.22
C ARG A 140 14.96 -14.78 -31.35
N THR A 141 16.21 -14.67 -31.76
CA THR A 141 16.70 -13.78 -32.83
C THR A 141 17.34 -14.59 -33.97
N ALA A 142 17.66 -13.94 -35.09
CA ALA A 142 18.37 -14.57 -36.20
C ALA A 142 19.76 -15.08 -35.80
N GLU A 143 20.40 -14.45 -34.80
CA GLU A 143 21.69 -14.89 -34.25
C GLU A 143 21.57 -15.88 -33.09
N GLY A 144 20.37 -16.40 -32.80
CA GLY A 144 20.11 -17.34 -31.70
C GLY A 144 19.27 -16.75 -30.57
N VAL A 145 19.24 -17.43 -29.42
CA VAL A 145 18.47 -17.00 -28.24
C VAL A 145 19.28 -15.98 -27.45
N LYS A 146 18.75 -14.77 -27.29
CA LYS A 146 19.37 -13.67 -26.52
C LYS A 146 18.56 -13.40 -25.26
N PHE A 147 19.24 -13.03 -24.18
CA PHE A 147 18.58 -12.54 -22.98
C PHE A 147 17.90 -11.20 -23.30
N ILE A 148 16.71 -10.99 -22.75
CA ILE A 148 16.03 -9.70 -22.81
C ILE A 148 16.68 -8.87 -21.70
N ASP A 149 17.64 -8.02 -22.04
CA ASP A 149 18.17 -7.03 -21.09
C ASP A 149 17.03 -6.05 -20.74
N GLY A 150 16.38 -6.33 -19.61
CA GLY A 150 15.33 -5.50 -19.04
C GLY A 150 15.93 -4.53 -18.03
N VAL A 151 15.86 -3.23 -18.34
CA VAL A 151 15.91 -2.19 -17.32
C VAL A 151 14.71 -2.39 -16.38
N ALA A 152 14.96 -2.99 -15.22
CA ALA A 152 14.36 -2.72 -13.92
C ALA A 152 14.90 -3.78 -12.95
N ALA A 153 15.94 -3.39 -12.21
CA ALA A 153 16.14 -3.89 -10.85
C ALA A 153 15.28 -3.03 -9.91
#